data_AF-K7F318-F1
#
_entry.id   AF-K7F318-F1
#
_cell.length_a   1.000
_cell.length_b   1.000
_cell.length_c   1.000
_cell.angle_alpha   90.00
_cell.angle_beta   90.00
_cell.angle_gamma   90.00
#
_symmetry.space_group_name_H-M   'P 1'
#
loop_
_entity.id
_entity.type
_entity.pdbx_description
1 polymer ?
#
loop_
_entity_poly.entity_id
_entity_poly.type
_entity_poly.pdbx_seq_one_letter_code
_entity_poly.pdbx_strand_id
1 'polypeptide(L)'
;MEDFFQQVEEIRNSITKIAQNVEEVKKKHSIILSAPNPEGRTKEELEDLNKEIKKIANKIRAKLKAIEQTFVQDGHVNRTSVDLRIRKSQHSILSHKFVEVMTEYNETQTLFRERSKGRIQRQLEISK
;
A
#
# COMPACT_ATOMS: atom_id res chain seq x y z
N MET A 1 -26.20 -7.98 -2.38
CA MET A 1 -25.24 -7.38 -3.33
C MET A 1 -24.86 -5.95 -2.92
N GLU A 2 -25.75 -5.17 -2.31
CA GLU A 2 -25.45 -3.84 -1.77
C GLU A 2 -24.25 -3.83 -0.79
N ASP A 3 -24.26 -4.68 0.24
CA ASP A 3 -23.13 -4.81 1.19
C ASP A 3 -21.81 -5.15 0.50
N PHE A 4 -21.86 -5.93 -0.58
CA PHE A 4 -20.67 -6.28 -1.34
C PHE A 4 -20.12 -5.06 -2.09
N PHE A 5 -20.99 -4.26 -2.72
CA PHE A 5 -20.57 -3.04 -3.40
C PHE A 5 -20.02 -2.00 -2.42
N GLN A 6 -20.62 -1.88 -1.23
CA GLN A 6 -20.09 -1.03 -0.16
C GLN A 6 -18.68 -1.47 0.25
N GLN A 7 -18.45 -2.77 0.45
CA GLN A 7 -17.11 -3.30 0.75
C GLN A 7 -16.10 -3.04 -0.38
N VAL A 8 -16.51 -3.22 -1.64
CA VAL A 8 -15.68 -2.91 -2.82
C VAL A 8 -15.25 -1.44 -2.81
N GLU A 9 -16.19 -0.53 -2.55
CA GLU A 9 -15.91 0.90 -2.55
C GLU A 9 -15.00 1.31 -1.39
N GLU A 10 -15.18 0.73 -0.20
CA GLU A 10 -14.28 0.95 0.92
C GLU A 10 -12.84 0.47 0.62
N ILE A 11 -12.69 -0.67 -0.06
CA ILE A 11 -11.37 -1.16 -0.48
C ILE A 11 -10.75 -0.21 -1.50
N ARG A 12 -11.51 0.26 -2.50
CA ARG A 12 -11.03 1.24 -3.49
C ARG A 12 -10.52 2.51 -2.84
N ASN A 13 -11.32 3.08 -1.92
CA ASN A 13 -10.93 4.29 -1.20
C ASN A 13 -9.69 4.07 -0.33
N SER A 14 -9.57 2.89 0.28
CA SER A 14 -8.37 2.51 1.03
C SER A 14 -7.13 2.39 0.14
N ILE A 15 -7.25 1.81 -1.06
CA ILE A 15 -6.16 1.72 -2.04
C ILE A 15 -5.73 3.12 -2.49
N THR A 16 -6.69 3.98 -2.86
CA THR A 16 -6.42 5.39 -3.22
C THR A 16 -5.69 6.11 -2.08
N LYS A 17 -6.09 5.87 -0.83
CA LYS A 17 -5.44 6.47 0.33
C LYS A 17 -3.99 5.99 0.51
N ILE A 18 -3.72 4.71 0.27
CA ILE A 18 -2.32 4.22 0.25
C ILE A 18 -1.54 4.93 -0.84
N ALA A 19 -2.05 5.03 -2.06
CA ALA A 19 -1.35 5.69 -3.17
C ALA A 19 -0.98 7.15 -2.82
N GLN A 20 -1.91 7.89 -2.22
CA GLN A 20 -1.64 9.25 -1.73
C GLN A 20 -0.55 9.27 -0.65
N ASN A 21 -0.59 8.35 0.31
CA ASN A 21 0.42 8.28 1.36
C ASN A 21 1.80 7.89 0.77
N VAL A 22 1.85 7.06 -0.28
CA VAL A 22 3.10 6.71 -0.99
C VAL A 22 3.72 7.95 -1.64
N GLU A 23 2.91 8.80 -2.27
CA GLU A 23 3.39 10.08 -2.80
C GLU A 23 3.95 11.01 -1.72
N GLU A 24 3.29 11.08 -0.56
CA GLU A 24 3.82 11.84 0.58
C GLU A 24 5.13 11.24 1.11
N VAL A 25 5.25 9.91 1.17
CA VAL A 25 6.51 9.23 1.52
C VAL A 25 7.63 9.62 0.55
N LYS A 26 7.38 9.64 -0.77
CA LYS A 26 8.37 10.08 -1.77
C LYS A 26 8.84 11.52 -1.52
N LYS A 27 7.91 12.43 -1.20
CA LYS A 27 8.25 13.83 -0.86
C LYS A 27 9.13 13.91 0.39
N LYS A 28 8.76 13.22 1.46
CA LYS A 28 9.55 13.19 2.71
C LYS A 28 10.94 12.57 2.49
N HIS A 29 11.03 11.49 1.72
CA HIS A 29 12.30 10.91 1.30
C HIS A 29 13.18 11.92 0.54
N SER A 30 12.61 12.68 -0.39
CA SER A 30 13.33 13.71 -1.13
C SER A 30 13.91 14.78 -0.21
N ILE A 31 13.11 15.30 0.73
CA ILE A 31 13.54 16.30 1.73
C ILE A 31 14.69 15.76 2.59
N ILE A 32 14.57 14.52 3.08
CA ILE A 32 15.61 13.90 3.90
C ILE A 32 16.91 13.70 3.09
N LEU A 33 16.80 13.34 1.81
CA LEU A 33 17.95 13.13 0.94
C LEU A 33 18.63 14.43 0.49
N SER A 34 17.91 15.55 0.40
CA SER A 34 18.45 16.84 -0.03
C SER A 34 18.99 17.69 1.13
N ALA A 35 18.45 17.55 2.34
CA ALA A 35 18.91 18.30 3.51
C ALA A 35 20.26 17.75 4.05
N PRO A 36 21.26 18.62 4.31
CA PRO A 36 22.51 18.22 4.98
C PRO A 36 22.28 17.67 6.38
N ASN A 37 21.31 18.25 7.10
CA ASN A 37 20.86 17.80 8.41
C ASN A 37 19.33 17.77 8.44
N PRO A 38 18.69 16.61 8.13
CA PRO A 38 17.24 16.50 8.07
C PRO A 38 16.59 16.74 9.44
N GLU A 39 15.56 17.58 9.47
CA GLU A 39 14.80 17.85 10.70
C GLU A 39 14.17 16.59 11.28
N GLY A 40 14.20 16.45 12.62
CA GLY A 40 13.60 15.32 13.34
C GLY A 40 12.11 15.14 13.02
N ARG A 41 11.38 16.24 12.93
CA ARG A 41 9.95 16.26 12.56
C ARG A 41 9.66 15.60 11.21
N THR A 42 10.52 15.79 10.21
CA THR A 42 10.32 15.16 8.88
C THR A 42 10.47 13.64 8.96
N LYS A 43 11.33 13.13 9.86
CA LYS A 43 11.49 11.69 10.10
C LYS A 43 10.29 11.11 10.84
N GLU A 44 9.78 11.82 11.86
CA GLU A 44 8.57 11.41 12.60
C GLU A 44 7.35 11.33 11.66
N GLU A 45 7.12 12.36 10.84
CA GLU A 45 6.03 12.37 9.86
C GLU A 45 6.15 11.22 8.84
N LEU A 46 7.37 10.87 8.43
CA LEU A 46 7.63 9.72 7.56
C LEU A 46 7.30 8.38 8.26
N GLU A 47 7.68 8.23 9.54
CA GLU A 47 7.33 7.04 10.31
C GLU A 47 5.82 6.87 10.47
N ASP A 48 5.10 7.95 10.71
CA ASP A 48 3.64 7.91 10.84
C ASP A 48 2.95 7.58 9.53
N LEU A 49 3.43 8.09 8.40
CA LEU A 49 2.97 7.67 7.07
C LEU A 49 3.18 6.16 6.85
N ASN A 50 4.34 5.61 7.22
CA ASN A 50 4.63 4.19 7.09
C ASN A 50 3.70 3.32 7.98
N LYS A 51 3.43 3.76 9.21
CA LYS A 51 2.48 3.09 10.12
C LYS A 51 1.07 3.09 9.53
N GLU A 52 0.61 4.22 8.99
CA GLU A 52 -0.72 4.34 8.42
C GLU A 52 -0.85 3.49 7.14
N ILE A 53 0.14 3.50 6.25
CA ILE A 53 0.18 2.60 5.07
C ILE A 53 0.04 1.14 5.50
N LYS A 54 0.84 0.69 6.48
CA LYS A 54 0.80 -0.69 6.99
C LYS A 54 -0.57 -1.06 7.57
N LYS A 55 -1.17 -0.14 8.33
CA LYS A 55 -2.50 -0.31 8.93
C LYS A 55 -3.59 -0.44 7.86
N ILE A 56 -3.62 0.44 6.87
CA ILE A 56 -4.59 0.38 5.77
C ILE A 56 -4.39 -0.89 4.93
N ALA A 57 -3.15 -1.24 4.62
CA ALA A 57 -2.81 -2.44 3.85
C ALA A 57 -3.31 -3.73 4.53
N ASN A 58 -3.17 -3.83 5.85
CA ASN A 58 -3.70 -4.96 6.61
C ASN A 58 -5.23 -5.03 6.58
N LYS A 59 -5.92 -3.88 6.65
CA LYS A 59 -7.38 -3.83 6.51
C LYS A 59 -7.83 -4.28 5.11
N ILE A 60 -7.17 -3.81 4.05
CA ILE A 60 -7.46 -4.23 2.67
C ILE A 60 -7.27 -5.74 2.53
N ARG A 61 -6.14 -6.28 2.99
CA ARG A 61 -5.85 -7.73 2.94
C ARG A 61 -6.91 -8.55 3.65
N ALA A 62 -7.34 -8.13 4.84
CA ALA A 62 -8.39 -8.82 5.60
C ALA A 62 -9.73 -8.82 4.84
N LYS A 63 -10.13 -7.68 4.26
CA LYS A 63 -11.38 -7.58 3.49
C LYS A 63 -11.34 -8.39 2.19
N LEU A 64 -10.24 -8.34 1.43
CA LEU A 64 -10.07 -9.16 0.23
C LEU A 64 -10.17 -10.66 0.56
N LYS A 65 -9.50 -11.11 1.63
CA LYS A 65 -9.58 -12.49 2.10
C LYS A 65 -11.01 -12.89 2.51
N ALA A 66 -11.74 -12.00 3.17
CA ALA A 66 -13.13 -12.26 3.53
C ALA A 66 -14.02 -12.41 2.28
N ILE A 67 -13.83 -11.57 1.26
CA ILE A 67 -14.53 -11.69 -0.03
C ILE A 67 -14.18 -13.03 -0.70
N GLU A 68 -12.91 -13.41 -0.74
CA GLU A 68 -12.47 -14.68 -1.33
C GLU A 68 -13.11 -15.91 -0.66
N GLN A 69 -13.24 -15.89 0.67
CA GLN A 69 -13.89 -16.97 1.42
C GLN A 69 -15.36 -17.15 1.06
N THR A 70 -16.07 -16.09 0.65
CA THR A 70 -17.46 -16.20 0.19
C THR A 70 -17.60 -17.05 -1.07
N PHE A 71 -16.54 -17.15 -1.90
CA PHE A 71 -16.59 -17.94 -3.13
C PHE A 71 -16.65 -19.45 -2.87
N VAL A 72 -16.11 -19.91 -1.75
CA VAL A 72 -16.03 -21.33 -1.39
C VAL A 72 -17.35 -21.80 -0.76
N GLN A 73 -17.98 -20.97 0.06
CA GLN A 73 -19.29 -21.28 0.67
C GLN A 73 -20.42 -21.38 -0.37
N ASP A 74 -20.41 -20.50 -1.38
CA ASP A 74 -21.43 -20.50 -2.45
C ASP A 74 -21.22 -21.62 -3.50
N GLY A 75 -20.11 -22.36 -3.41
CA GLY A 75 -19.70 -23.38 -4.39
C GLY A 75 -20.57 -24.64 -4.46
N HIS A 76 -21.52 -24.81 -3.54
CA HIS A 76 -22.37 -25.99 -3.42
C HIS A 76 -23.76 -25.86 -4.07
N VAL A 77 -24.23 -24.65 -4.42
CA VAL A 77 -25.60 -24.46 -4.93
C VAL A 77 -25.67 -23.80 -6.30
N ASN A 78 -24.72 -22.96 -6.72
CA ASN A 78 -24.82 -22.34 -8.05
C ASN A 78 -23.48 -21.82 -8.61
N ARG A 79 -22.67 -22.71 -9.21
CA ARG A 79 -21.37 -22.37 -9.83
C ARG A 79 -21.46 -21.36 -11.00
N THR A 80 -22.66 -21.03 -11.46
CA THR A 80 -22.92 -20.24 -12.68
C THR A 80 -23.65 -18.91 -12.43
N SER A 81 -23.85 -18.51 -11.16
CA SER A 81 -24.54 -17.26 -10.84
C SER A 81 -23.78 -16.03 -11.36
N VAL A 82 -24.51 -15.10 -11.98
CA VAL A 82 -24.00 -13.79 -12.42
C VAL A 82 -23.35 -13.03 -11.26
N ASP A 83 -23.94 -13.12 -10.05
CA ASP A 83 -23.41 -12.48 -8.85
C ASP A 83 -22.03 -13.04 -8.47
N LEU A 84 -21.83 -14.36 -8.56
CA LEU A 84 -20.53 -14.97 -8.28
C LEU A 84 -19.47 -14.50 -9.26
N ARG A 85 -19.81 -14.36 -10.56
CA ARG A 85 -18.90 -13.83 -11.58
C ARG A 85 -18.54 -12.37 -11.32
N ILE A 86 -19.52 -11.53 -10.96
CA ILE A 86 -19.29 -10.13 -10.60
C ILE A 86 -18.33 -10.04 -9.40
N ARG A 87 -18.58 -10.81 -8.34
CA ARG A 87 -17.76 -10.79 -7.14
C ARG A 87 -16.31 -11.23 -7.41
N LYS A 88 -16.11 -12.32 -8.18
CA LYS A 88 -14.78 -12.79 -8.59
C LYS A 88 -14.03 -11.75 -9.41
N SER A 89 -14.70 -11.12 -10.38
CA SER A 89 -14.11 -10.08 -11.22
C SER A 89 -13.68 -8.86 -10.39
N GLN A 90 -14.56 -8.35 -9.53
CA GLN A 90 -14.23 -7.22 -8.65
C GLN A 90 -13.08 -7.56 -7.69
N HIS A 91 -13.10 -8.73 -7.06
CA HIS A 91 -12.00 -9.18 -6.20
C HIS A 91 -10.66 -9.22 -6.94
N SER A 92 -10.63 -9.76 -8.17
CA SER A 92 -9.41 -9.79 -8.99
C SER A 92 -8.89 -8.39 -9.30
N ILE A 93 -9.77 -7.47 -9.71
CA ILE A 93 -9.40 -6.08 -10.02
C ILE A 93 -8.84 -5.37 -8.77
N LEU A 94 -9.51 -5.49 -7.62
CA LEU A 94 -9.06 -4.86 -6.38
C LEU A 94 -7.74 -5.45 -5.89
N SER A 95 -7.57 -6.76 -6.01
CA SER A 95 -6.32 -7.43 -5.63
C SER A 95 -5.15 -6.97 -6.48
N HIS A 96 -5.35 -6.85 -7.80
CA HIS A 96 -4.33 -6.34 -8.72
C HIS A 96 -3.92 -4.91 -8.34
N LYS A 97 -4.89 -4.00 -8.20
CA LYS A 97 -4.64 -2.60 -7.81
C LYS A 97 -3.93 -2.48 -6.46
N PHE A 98 -4.29 -3.33 -5.51
CA PHE A 98 -3.62 -3.36 -4.21
C PHE A 98 -2.17 -3.82 -4.33
N VAL A 99 -1.88 -4.83 -5.15
CA VAL A 99 -0.51 -5.27 -5.40
C VAL A 99 0.31 -4.18 -6.10
N GLU A 100 -0.25 -3.52 -7.11
CA GLU A 100 0.43 -2.42 -7.81
C GLU A 100 0.89 -1.32 -6.85
N VAL A 101 -0.03 -0.78 -6.03
CA VAL A 101 0.33 0.31 -5.09
C VAL A 101 1.32 -0.14 -4.02
N MET A 102 1.23 -1.40 -3.57
CA MET A 102 2.17 -1.93 -2.57
C MET A 102 3.55 -2.21 -3.16
N THR A 103 3.63 -2.60 -4.43
CA THR A 103 4.90 -2.72 -5.16
C THR A 103 5.58 -1.37 -5.27
N GLU A 104 4.86 -0.33 -5.70
CA GLU A 104 5.38 1.03 -5.78
C GLU A 104 5.89 1.56 -4.43
N TYR A 105 5.14 1.29 -3.35
CA TYR A 105 5.59 1.61 -1.99
C TYR A 105 6.91 0.91 -1.63
N ASN A 106 7.02 -0.40 -1.91
CA ASN A 106 8.21 -1.18 -1.61
C ASN A 106 9.43 -0.73 -2.42
N GLU A 107 9.24 -0.39 -3.70
CA GLU A 107 10.27 0.19 -4.55
C GLU A 107 10.74 1.54 -4.02
N THR A 108 9.81 2.42 -3.65
CA THR A 108 10.09 3.71 -3.03
C THR A 108 10.97 3.57 -1.77
N GLN A 109 10.62 2.63 -0.88
CA GLN A 109 11.39 2.33 0.34
C GLN A 109 12.78 1.76 0.04
N THR A 110 12.90 0.95 -1.01
CA THR A 110 14.17 0.33 -1.40
C THR A 110 15.13 1.36 -1.97
N LEU A 111 14.65 2.20 -2.89
CA LEU A 111 15.41 3.32 -3.46
C LEU A 111 15.90 4.29 -2.39
N PHE A 112 15.05 4.61 -1.41
CA PHE A 112 15.46 5.50 -0.31
C PHE A 112 16.56 4.89 0.57
N ARG A 113 16.48 3.59 0.88
CA ARG A 113 17.51 2.87 1.65
C ARG A 113 18.85 2.85 0.90
N GLU A 114 18.84 2.54 -0.39
CA GLU A 114 20.04 2.53 -1.23
C GLU A 114 20.72 3.91 -1.29
N ARG A 115 19.93 4.97 -1.54
CA ARG A 115 20.45 6.35 -1.58
C ARG A 115 20.99 6.81 -0.23
N SER A 116 20.31 6.46 0.86
CA SER A 116 20.75 6.80 2.21
C SER A 116 22.09 6.15 2.55
N LYS A 117 22.27 4.87 2.19
CA LYS A 117 23.53 4.15 2.35
C LYS A 117 24.68 4.83 1.59
N GLY A 118 24.44 5.21 0.33
CA GLY A 118 25.43 5.92 -0.49
C GLY A 118 25.86 7.28 0.08
N ARG A 119 24.93 8.03 0.71
CA ARG A 119 25.27 9.31 1.38
C ARG A 119 26.15 9.11 2.60
N ILE A 120 25.82 8.13 3.45
CA ILE A 120 26.59 7.83 4.67
C ILE A 120 28.02 7.42 4.31
N GLN A 121 28.19 6.54 3.31
CA GLN A 121 29.50 6.11 2.85
C GLN A 121 30.38 7.29 2.41
N ARG A 122 29.83 8.22 1.62
CA ARG A 122 30.57 9.43 1.19
C ARG A 122 30.91 10.37 2.34
N GLN A 123 30.01 10.55 3.32
CA GLN A 123 30.30 11.37 4.49
C GLN A 123 31.45 10.82 5.33
N LEU A 124 31.55 9.49 5.44
CA LEU A 124 32.65 8.80 6.13
C LEU A 124 33.99 8.90 5.37
N GLU A 125 33.95 8.96 4.04
CA GLU A 125 35.14 9.15 3.19
C GLU A 125 35.68 10.59 3.25
N ILE A 126 34.82 11.59 3.35
CA ILE A 126 35.21 13.01 3.44
C ILE A 126 35.74 13.39 4.84
N SER A 127 35.33 12.66 5.87
CA SER A 127 35.77 12.91 7.26
C SER A 127 37.08 12.21 7.64
N LYS A 128 37.67 11.42 6.72
CA LYS A 128 38.98 10.79 6.88
C LYS A 128 40.07 11.64 6.23
#